data_AF-A0A6G7K855-F1
#
_entry.id   AF-A0A6G7K855-F1
#
_cell.length_a   1.000
_cell.length_b   1.000
_cell.length_c   1.000
_cell.angle_alpha   90.00
_cell.angle_beta   90.00
_cell.angle_gamma   90.00
#
_symmetry.space_group_name_H-M   'P 1'
#
loop_
_entity.id
_entity.type
_entity.pdbx_description
1 polymer ?
#
loop_
_entity_poly.entity_id
_entity_poly.type
_entity_poly.pdbx_seq_one_letter_code
_entity_poly.pdbx_strand_id
1 'polypeptide(L)'
;MRNRIKQLLNKEEGFTLVELLAVIVILAIILAIAVPGVGKIIDNAELATEKNQESIVLDAAQLYFLQTENHGDEVTSTTLKEKGFLEDKKMTKVYTVTIETDETTGKETFNITGSDTTASESGSGSN
;
A
#
# COMPACT_ATOMS: atom_id res chain seq x y z
N MET A 1 32.83 47.10 21.88
CA MET A 1 32.47 45.68 21.62
C MET A 1 32.09 45.36 20.16
N ARG A 2 31.82 46.35 19.29
CA ARG A 2 31.37 46.12 17.89
C ARG A 2 32.42 45.53 16.93
N ASN A 3 33.72 45.67 17.22
CA ASN A 3 34.79 45.25 16.30
C ASN A 3 35.01 43.73 16.23
N ARG A 4 34.58 42.95 17.23
CA ARG A 4 34.74 41.48 17.20
C ARG A 4 33.73 40.78 16.30
N ILE A 5 32.52 41.35 16.15
CA ILE A 5 31.45 40.79 15.32
C ILE A 5 31.79 40.90 13.82
N LYS A 6 32.40 42.03 13.39
CA LYS A 6 32.87 42.20 12.00
C LYS A 6 33.99 41.23 11.59
N GLN A 7 34.80 40.77 12.55
CA GLN A 7 35.87 39.80 12.29
C GLN A 7 35.39 38.35 12.20
N LEU A 8 34.17 38.06 12.69
CA LEU A 8 33.56 36.73 12.57
C LEU A 8 32.85 36.55 11.23
N LEU A 9 32.22 37.62 10.71
CA LEU A 9 31.54 37.62 9.40
C LEU A 9 32.52 37.61 8.21
N ASN A 10 33.74 38.11 8.37
CA ASN A 10 34.78 38.11 7.34
C ASN A 10 35.64 36.83 7.35
N LYS A 11 35.24 35.80 8.12
CA LYS A 11 35.91 34.49 8.23
C LYS A 11 35.13 33.38 7.55
N GLU A 12 34.24 33.72 6.64
CA GLU A 12 33.54 32.73 5.82
C GLU A 12 34.45 32.39 4.63
N GLU A 13 35.35 31.42 4.83
CA GLU A 13 36.03 30.75 3.73
C GLU A 13 34.98 30.02 2.90
N GLY A 14 34.68 30.54 1.72
CA GLY A 14 33.66 29.98 0.83
C GLY A 14 34.12 28.66 0.21
N PHE A 15 33.21 27.68 0.18
CA PHE A 15 33.38 26.43 -0.57
C PHE A 15 33.71 26.73 -2.04
N THR A 16 34.68 26.01 -2.60
CA THR A 16 35.01 26.14 -4.02
C THR A 16 33.98 25.38 -4.88
N LEU A 17 33.73 25.86 -6.10
CA LEU A 17 32.86 25.15 -7.05
C LEU A 17 33.36 23.75 -7.38
N VAL A 18 34.68 23.52 -7.31
CA VAL A 18 35.31 22.23 -7.59
C VAL A 18 34.96 21.21 -6.51
N GLU A 19 34.90 21.61 -5.24
CA GLU A 19 34.50 20.73 -4.14
C GLU A 19 33.03 20.34 -4.25
N LEU A 20 32.14 21.28 -4.60
CA LEU A 20 30.75 20.95 -4.86
C LEU A 20 30.59 20.03 -6.08
N LEU A 21 31.39 20.25 -7.13
CA LEU A 21 31.35 19.44 -8.34
C LEU A 21 31.79 17.99 -8.07
N ALA A 22 32.84 17.79 -7.27
CA ALA A 22 33.29 16.44 -6.92
C ALA A 22 32.19 15.65 -6.17
N VAL A 23 31.44 16.30 -5.27
CA VAL A 23 30.36 15.67 -4.50
C VAL A 23 29.20 15.23 -5.40
N ILE A 24 28.74 16.10 -6.30
CA ILE A 24 27.62 15.75 -7.20
C ILE A 24 27.99 14.61 -8.16
N VAL A 25 29.26 14.52 -8.59
CA VAL A 25 29.74 13.42 -9.44
C VAL A 25 29.67 12.10 -8.68
N ILE A 26 30.11 12.07 -7.42
CA ILE A 26 30.00 10.86 -6.59
C ILE A 26 28.54 10.49 -6.36
N LEU A 27 27.67 11.45 -6.05
CA LEU A 27 26.23 11.21 -5.87
C LEU A 27 25.58 10.67 -7.16
N ALA A 28 25.97 11.18 -8.33
CA ALA A 28 25.45 10.71 -9.61
C ALA A 28 25.81 9.24 -9.87
N ILE A 29 27.05 8.82 -9.55
CA ILE A 29 27.48 7.43 -9.69
C ILE A 29 26.67 6.51 -8.75
N ILE A 30 26.47 6.92 -7.50
CA ILE A 30 25.67 6.16 -6.52
C ILE A 30 24.22 6.05 -6.98
N LEU A 31 23.62 7.15 -7.44
CA LEU A 31 22.23 7.17 -7.91
C LEU A 31 22.03 6.29 -9.14
N ALA A 32 23.00 6.27 -10.07
CA ALA A 32 22.92 5.46 -11.28
C ALA A 32 22.76 3.95 -10.99
N ILE A 33 23.42 3.44 -9.95
CA ILE A 33 23.30 2.03 -9.52
C ILE A 33 22.12 1.80 -8.56
N ALA A 34 21.77 2.80 -7.74
CA ALA A 34 20.76 2.63 -6.70
C ALA A 34 19.33 2.66 -7.25
N VAL A 35 19.00 3.59 -8.16
CA VAL A 35 17.65 3.78 -8.71
C VAL A 35 17.03 2.50 -9.29
N PRO A 36 17.70 1.70 -10.14
CA PRO A 36 17.09 0.48 -10.69
C PRO A 36 16.78 -0.60 -9.63
N GLY A 37 17.44 -0.56 -8.46
CA GLY A 37 17.17 -1.49 -7.36
C GLY A 37 15.90 -1.15 -6.56
N VAL A 38 15.53 0.13 -6.50
CA VAL A 38 14.42 0.61 -5.66
C VAL A 38 13.05 0.18 -6.23
N GLY A 39 12.86 0.18 -7.55
CA GLY A 39 11.57 -0.19 -8.16
C GLY A 39 11.11 -1.58 -7.76
N LYS A 40 11.98 -2.58 -7.85
CA LYS A 40 11.67 -3.97 -7.45
C LYS A 40 11.31 -4.11 -5.98
N ILE A 41 11.88 -3.28 -5.11
CA ILE A 41 11.57 -3.30 -3.68
C ILE A 41 10.15 -2.77 -3.45
N ILE A 42 9.76 -1.72 -4.18
CA ILE A 42 8.41 -1.15 -4.11
C ILE A 42 7.39 -2.16 -4.62
N ASP A 43 7.60 -2.76 -5.80
CA ASP A 43 6.68 -3.76 -6.36
C ASP A 43 6.47 -4.94 -5.39
N ASN A 44 7.55 -5.43 -4.78
CA ASN A 44 7.46 -6.50 -3.79
C ASN A 44 6.74 -6.07 -2.51
N ALA A 45 6.91 -4.81 -2.07
CA ALA A 45 6.22 -4.28 -0.91
C ALA A 45 4.72 -4.11 -1.18
N GLU A 46 4.33 -3.70 -2.38
CA GLU A 46 2.94 -3.62 -2.81
C GLU A 46 2.29 -5.01 -2.85
N LEU A 47 2.93 -5.99 -3.51
CA LEU A 47 2.45 -7.37 -3.55
C LEU A 47 2.35 -8.00 -2.15
N ALA A 48 3.31 -7.73 -1.27
CA ALA A 48 3.24 -8.19 0.13
C ALA A 48 2.09 -7.53 0.89
N THR A 49 1.82 -6.25 0.64
CA THR A 49 0.70 -5.53 1.24
C THR A 49 -0.64 -6.09 0.76
N GLU A 50 -0.77 -6.39 -0.53
CA GLU A 50 -1.95 -7.00 -1.12
C GLU A 50 -2.27 -8.37 -0.49
N LYS A 51 -1.29 -9.28 -0.43
CA LYS A 51 -1.48 -10.60 0.21
C LYS A 51 -1.87 -10.50 1.68
N ASN A 52 -1.28 -9.55 2.40
CA ASN A 52 -1.63 -9.29 3.80
C ASN A 52 -3.06 -8.76 3.92
N GLN A 53 -3.48 -7.87 3.02
CA GLN A 53 -4.84 -7.34 2.97
C GLN A 53 -5.86 -8.45 2.67
N GLU A 54 -5.57 -9.33 1.71
CA GLU A 54 -6.40 -10.50 1.42
C GLU A 54 -6.60 -11.37 2.65
N SER A 55 -5.52 -11.70 3.36
CA SER A 55 -5.58 -12.54 4.57
C SER A 55 -6.44 -11.89 5.67
N ILE A 56 -6.26 -10.58 5.90
CA ILE A 56 -7.05 -9.84 6.89
C ILE A 56 -8.53 -9.82 6.53
N VAL A 57 -8.86 -9.61 5.25
CA VAL A 57 -10.26 -9.61 4.79
C VAL A 57 -10.86 -11.01 4.88
N LEU A 58 -10.10 -12.04 4.53
CA LEU A 58 -10.54 -13.43 4.61
C LEU A 58 -10.87 -13.83 6.05
N ASP A 59 -10.04 -13.44 7.01
CA ASP A 59 -10.28 -13.69 8.44
C ASP A 59 -11.53 -12.94 8.94
N ALA A 60 -11.69 -11.67 8.52
CA ALA A 60 -12.88 -10.88 8.83
C ALA A 60 -14.15 -11.48 8.24
N ALA A 61 -14.08 -11.98 7.00
CA ALA A 61 -15.19 -12.64 6.32
C ALA A 61 -15.58 -13.96 7.01
N GLN A 62 -14.60 -14.80 7.37
CA GLN A 62 -14.84 -16.02 8.13
C GLN A 62 -15.57 -15.71 9.45
N LEU A 63 -15.11 -14.71 10.19
CA LEU A 63 -15.77 -14.29 11.44
C LEU A 63 -17.21 -13.81 11.18
N TYR A 64 -17.43 -13.04 10.12
CA TYR A 64 -18.76 -12.59 9.72
C TYR A 64 -19.69 -13.77 9.41
N PHE A 65 -19.24 -14.74 8.62
CA PHE A 65 -20.04 -15.91 8.25
C PHE A 65 -20.37 -16.79 9.44
N LEU A 66 -19.42 -16.99 10.36
CA LEU A 66 -19.66 -17.71 11.63
C LEU A 66 -20.68 -17.01 12.53
N GLN A 67 -20.68 -15.68 12.56
CA GLN A 67 -21.58 -14.91 13.43
C GLN A 67 -22.99 -14.74 12.84
N THR A 68 -23.10 -14.73 11.52
CA THR A 68 -24.37 -14.47 10.81
C THR A 68 -25.07 -15.72 10.31
N GLU A 69 -24.43 -16.89 10.40
CA GLU A 69 -24.88 -18.16 9.79
C GLU A 69 -25.22 -18.02 8.30
N ASN A 70 -24.62 -17.04 7.62
CA ASN A 70 -24.89 -16.75 6.22
C ASN A 70 -23.88 -17.44 5.30
N HIS A 71 -24.02 -18.75 5.12
CA HIS A 71 -23.07 -19.58 4.39
C HIS A 71 -23.26 -19.57 2.85
N GLY A 72 -24.19 -18.75 2.33
CA GLY A 72 -24.57 -18.75 0.92
C GLY A 72 -24.28 -17.45 0.16
N ASP A 73 -23.99 -16.35 0.87
CA ASP A 73 -23.88 -15.03 0.26
C ASP A 73 -22.43 -14.58 0.10
N GLU A 74 -22.19 -13.81 -0.96
CA GLU A 74 -20.96 -13.05 -1.15
C GLU A 74 -20.88 -11.90 -0.14
N VAL A 75 -19.70 -11.68 0.45
CA VAL A 75 -19.45 -10.51 1.30
C VAL A 75 -18.27 -9.70 0.78
N THR A 76 -18.43 -8.38 0.75
CA THR A 76 -17.37 -7.45 0.34
C THR A 76 -16.66 -6.83 1.54
N SER A 77 -15.41 -6.43 1.34
CA SER A 77 -14.63 -5.66 2.31
C SER A 77 -15.31 -4.37 2.77
N THR A 78 -16.13 -3.74 1.92
CA THR A 78 -16.96 -2.57 2.30
C THR A 78 -18.03 -2.98 3.31
N THR A 79 -18.77 -4.06 3.04
CA THR A 79 -19.77 -4.60 3.96
C THR A 79 -19.14 -4.99 5.29
N LEU A 80 -17.96 -5.62 5.27
CA LEU A 80 -17.26 -6.00 6.50
C LEU A 80 -16.85 -4.79 7.35
N LYS A 81 -16.46 -3.68 6.72
CA LYS A 81 -16.17 -2.42 7.42
C LYS A 81 -17.43 -1.84 8.06
N GLU A 82 -18.52 -1.73 7.29
CA GLU A 82 -19.80 -1.21 7.78
C GLU A 82 -20.36 -2.03 8.94
N LYS A 83 -20.17 -3.35 8.89
CA LYS A 83 -20.60 -4.30 9.93
C LYS A 83 -19.62 -4.41 11.10
N GLY A 84 -18.47 -3.72 11.05
CA GLY A 84 -17.49 -3.66 12.14
C GLY A 84 -16.58 -4.88 12.26
N PHE A 85 -16.53 -5.75 11.25
CA PHE A 85 -15.64 -6.92 11.19
C PHE A 85 -14.26 -6.59 10.62
N LEU A 86 -14.14 -5.47 9.91
CA LEU A 86 -12.90 -5.01 9.29
C LEU A 86 -12.61 -3.57 9.68
N GLU A 87 -11.37 -3.27 10.05
CA GLU A 87 -10.94 -1.90 10.35
C GLU A 87 -10.95 -1.01 9.11
N ASP A 88 -11.20 0.29 9.31
CA ASP A 88 -11.10 1.27 8.23
C ASP A 88 -9.63 1.63 7.94
N LYS A 89 -8.94 0.68 7.34
CA LYS A 89 -7.61 0.88 6.76
C LYS A 89 -7.75 1.18 5.27
N LYS A 90 -6.86 2.04 4.76
CA LYS A 90 -6.72 2.24 3.32
C LYS A 90 -6.34 0.92 2.66
N MET A 91 -7.18 0.47 1.75
CA MET A 91 -6.96 -0.69 0.90
C MET A 91 -6.84 -0.21 -0.54
N THR A 92 -6.00 -0.86 -1.33
CA THR A 92 -5.81 -0.49 -2.75
C THR A 92 -6.92 -1.09 -3.62
N LYS A 93 -7.51 -2.20 -3.16
CA LYS A 93 -8.56 -2.96 -3.84
C LYS A 93 -9.78 -3.13 -2.93
N VAL A 94 -10.93 -3.35 -3.56
CA VAL A 94 -12.12 -3.89 -2.91
C VAL A 94 -12.04 -5.40 -3.03
N TYR A 95 -12.02 -6.07 -1.89
CA TYR A 95 -12.00 -7.52 -1.83
C TYR A 95 -13.41 -8.07 -1.65
N THR A 96 -13.66 -9.20 -2.30
CA THR A 96 -14.90 -9.96 -2.26
C THR A 96 -14.58 -11.38 -1.84
N VAL A 97 -15.32 -11.90 -0.85
CA VAL A 97 -15.18 -13.25 -0.33
C VAL A 97 -16.45 -14.06 -0.57
N THR A 98 -16.29 -15.25 -1.14
CA THR A 98 -17.36 -16.22 -1.37
C THR A 98 -17.06 -17.55 -0.67
N ILE A 99 -18.11 -18.31 -0.36
CA ILE A 99 -18.01 -19.66 0.18
C ILE A 99 -18.43 -20.65 -0.91
N GLU A 100 -17.59 -21.64 -1.18
CA GLU A 100 -17.95 -22.82 -1.96
C GLU A 100 -18.00 -24.01 -1.03
N THR A 101 -19.17 -24.66 -0.95
CA THR A 101 -19.35 -25.88 -0.16
C THR A 101 -19.34 -27.10 -1.06
N ASP A 102 -18.47 -28.06 -0.78
CA ASP A 102 -18.50 -29.37 -1.42
C ASP A 102 -19.69 -30.17 -0.85
N GLU A 103 -20.72 -30.38 -1.68
CA GLU A 103 -21.95 -31.09 -1.31
C GLU A 103 -21.72 -32.56 -0.88
N THR A 104 -20.58 -33.15 -1.26
CA THR A 104 -20.26 -34.56 -0.95
C THR A 104 -19.53 -34.69 0.38
N THR A 105 -18.66 -33.72 0.72
CA THR A 105 -17.81 -33.78 1.92
C THR A 105 -18.23 -32.80 3.02
N GLY A 106 -19.12 -31.86 2.72
CA GLY A 106 -19.49 -30.76 3.60
C GLY A 106 -18.34 -29.77 3.85
N LYS A 107 -17.27 -29.83 3.05
CA LYS A 107 -16.10 -28.98 3.22
C LYS A 107 -16.37 -27.61 2.61
N GLU A 108 -16.22 -26.55 3.41
CA GLU A 108 -16.27 -25.16 2.96
C GLU A 108 -14.89 -24.70 2.49
N THR A 109 -14.86 -24.00 1.35
CA THR A 109 -13.68 -23.32 0.81
C THR A 109 -14.00 -21.84 0.65
N PHE A 110 -13.19 -20.99 1.26
CA PHE A 110 -13.33 -19.53 1.15
C PHE A 110 -12.46 -19.03 0.00
N ASN A 111 -13.08 -18.39 -0.98
CA ASN A 111 -12.40 -17.78 -2.11
C ASN A 111 -12.38 -16.27 -1.95
N ILE A 112 -11.25 -15.64 -2.24
CA ILE A 112 -11.10 -14.18 -2.21
C ILE A 112 -10.72 -13.65 -3.59
N THR A 113 -11.35 -12.56 -4.00
CA THR A 113 -11.02 -11.85 -5.25
C THR A 113 -10.86 -10.36 -4.96
N GLY A 114 -9.81 -9.75 -5.50
CA GLY A 114 -9.55 -8.32 -5.39
C GLY A 114 -9.88 -7.61 -6.70
N SER A 115 -10.77 -6.61 -6.64
CA SER A 115 -11.04 -5.69 -7.75
C SER A 115 -10.37 -4.35 -7.47
N ASP A 116 -9.66 -3.79 -8.46
CA ASP A 116 -9.06 -2.47 -8.33
C ASP A 116 -10.12 -1.44 -7.97
N THR A 117 -9.79 -0.56 -7.03
CA THR A 117 -10.64 0.59 -6.68
C THR A 117 -10.49 1.64 -7.78
N THR A 118 -10.84 1.32 -9.03
CA THR A 118 -11.07 2.37 -10.01
C THR A 118 -12.28 3.16 -9.53
N ALA A 119 -12.15 4.48 -9.53
CA ALA A 119 -13.19 5.40 -9.08
C ALA A 119 -14.56 4.98 -9.62
N SER A 120 -15.50 4.65 -8.73
CA SER A 120 -16.91 4.76 -9.02
C SER A 120 -17.26 6.26 -9.08
N GLU A 121 -16.86 6.91 -10.17
CA GLU A 121 -17.39 8.19 -10.60
C GLU A 121 -17.69 8.13 -12.11
N SER A 122 -18.99 8.21 -12.43
CA SER A 122 -19.62 8.32 -13.75
C SER A 122 -19.56 7.05 -14.63
N GLY A 123 -20.63 6.57 -15.26
CA GLY A 123 -21.98 7.08 -15.45
C GLY A 123 -22.74 6.06 -16.32
N SER A 124 -24.07 6.17 -16.29
CA SER A 124 -24.97 5.54 -17.24
C SER A 124 -24.48 5.69 -18.68
N GLY A 125 -24.45 4.60 -19.44
CA GLY A 125 -24.09 4.61 -20.85
C GLY A 125 -24.31 3.24 -21.50
N SER A 126 -25.55 2.98 -21.90
CA SER A 126 -25.89 1.93 -22.86
C SER A 126 -25.05 2.07 -24.14
N ASN A 127 -24.55 0.95 -24.65
CA ASN A 127 -24.76 0.58 -26.05
C ASN A 127 -24.66 -0.94 -26.20
#